data_AF-A0AAW6ZI55-F1
#
_entry.id   AF-A0AAW6ZI55-F1
#
_cell.length_a   1.000
_cell.length_b   1.000
_cell.length_c   1.000
_cell.angle_alpha   90.00
_cell.angle_beta   90.00
_cell.angle_gamma   90.00
#
_symmetry.space_group_name_H-M   'P 1'
#
loop_
_entity.id
_entity.type
_entity.pdbx_description
1 polymer ?
#
loop_
_entity_poly.entity_id
_entity_poly.type
_entity_poly.pdbx_seq_one_letter_code
_entity_poly.pdbx_strand_id
1 'polypeptide(L)'
;AKYTDNMGKKVNDIGDEVTALSDATNAAITRHDKDIVDLAQAGLKATEALEANRKDIDANKQGIVDLAKGLQLAAEAVEDNRKEIDANKAAIAENTAKLEEQKEANDGFNNAIASLDEDIITLKKADLAAADALKAHRTDIDANKAAIETKADKTAVESVRTIAVEAQKSAQVAKGAVEVAQKSAETADSHAKAAQTAAAKAQESADTNAVQIAANTKQIDTNKTDIAALQTANGQHAAGIAKNSARIDSLDKNVANLRKETRQGLAAQAALSGLFQPYSVGKFNVTAALGGFKSDTAVAVGAGYRFNENFAAKAGLAVGTSSGGSASYNVGLNYEW
;
A
#
# COMPACT_ATOMS: atom_id res chain seq x y z
N ALA A 1 36.20 -34.45 -95.67
CA ALA A 1 36.99 -34.01 -94.51
C ALA A 1 36.42 -32.74 -93.87
N LYS A 2 36.39 -31.58 -94.54
CA LYS A 2 35.98 -30.29 -93.92
C LYS A 2 34.53 -30.16 -93.39
N TYR A 3 33.56 -30.94 -93.88
CA TYR A 3 32.14 -30.81 -93.48
C TYR A 3 31.82 -31.57 -92.18
N THR A 4 32.42 -32.75 -91.99
CA THR A 4 32.28 -33.58 -90.78
C THR A 4 32.96 -32.94 -89.56
N ASP A 5 34.13 -32.33 -89.74
CA ASP A 5 34.83 -31.63 -88.64
C ASP A 5 34.07 -30.37 -88.18
N ASN A 6 33.43 -29.64 -89.12
CA ASN A 6 32.63 -28.46 -88.80
C ASN A 6 31.31 -28.81 -88.08
N MET A 7 30.71 -29.96 -88.41
CA MET A 7 29.56 -30.49 -87.67
C MET A 7 29.93 -31.00 -86.27
N GLY A 8 31.05 -31.70 -86.13
CA GLY A 8 31.55 -32.15 -84.82
C GLY A 8 31.82 -30.96 -83.89
N LYS A 9 32.40 -29.88 -84.42
CA LYS A 9 32.61 -28.63 -83.66
C LYS A 9 31.29 -27.98 -83.22
N LYS A 10 30.31 -27.84 -84.12
CA LYS A 10 28.97 -27.32 -83.76
C LYS A 10 28.23 -28.17 -82.73
N VAL A 11 28.35 -29.50 -82.79
CA VAL A 11 27.73 -30.40 -81.80
C VAL A 11 28.38 -30.23 -80.42
N ASN A 12 29.71 -30.07 -80.36
CA ASN A 12 30.40 -29.77 -79.12
C ASN A 12 30.04 -28.37 -78.58
N ASP A 13 30.00 -27.35 -79.44
CA ASP A 13 29.60 -25.98 -79.05
C ASP A 13 28.16 -25.95 -78.49
N ILE A 14 27.23 -26.72 -79.08
CA ILE A 14 25.85 -26.91 -78.56
C ILE A 14 25.85 -27.68 -77.23
N GLY A 15 26.69 -28.71 -77.10
CA GLY A 15 26.85 -29.46 -75.84
C GLY A 15 27.31 -28.56 -74.71
N ASP A 16 28.32 -27.73 -74.96
CA ASP A 16 28.86 -26.75 -74.02
C ASP A 16 27.82 -25.69 -73.65
N GLU A 17 27.04 -25.17 -74.62
CA GLU A 17 25.92 -24.26 -74.36
C GLU A 17 24.82 -24.90 -73.51
N VAL A 18 24.44 -26.16 -73.79
CA VAL A 18 23.42 -26.90 -73.03
C VAL A 18 23.88 -27.16 -71.60
N THR A 19 25.15 -27.53 -71.39
CA THR A 19 25.72 -27.71 -70.04
C THR A 19 25.75 -26.38 -69.30
N ALA A 20 26.20 -25.29 -69.93
CA ALA A 20 26.19 -23.96 -69.32
C ALA A 20 24.77 -23.50 -68.93
N LEU A 21 23.77 -23.80 -69.76
CA LEU A 21 22.36 -23.49 -69.48
C LEU A 21 21.81 -24.34 -68.33
N SER A 22 22.17 -25.62 -68.26
CA SER A 22 21.84 -26.52 -67.16
C SER A 22 22.45 -26.04 -65.84
N ASP A 23 23.72 -25.65 -65.84
CA ASP A 23 24.41 -25.12 -64.66
C ASP A 23 23.80 -23.80 -64.19
N ALA A 24 23.50 -22.89 -65.12
CA ALA A 24 22.81 -21.63 -64.80
C ALA A 24 21.42 -21.87 -64.22
N THR A 25 20.68 -22.86 -64.75
CA THR A 25 19.35 -23.24 -64.26
C THR A 25 19.44 -23.87 -62.87
N ASN A 26 20.38 -24.77 -62.63
CA ASN A 26 20.61 -25.37 -61.30
C ASN A 26 21.03 -24.32 -60.27
N ALA A 27 21.87 -23.35 -60.66
CA ALA A 27 22.23 -22.23 -59.79
C ALA A 27 21.02 -21.33 -59.46
N ALA A 28 20.14 -21.10 -60.43
CA ALA A 28 18.90 -20.35 -60.22
C ALA A 28 17.93 -21.10 -59.29
N ILE A 29 17.75 -22.40 -59.48
CA ILE A 29 16.94 -23.27 -58.60
C ILE A 29 17.49 -23.21 -57.17
N THR A 30 18.81 -23.36 -57.00
CA THR A 30 19.45 -23.32 -55.68
C THR A 30 19.23 -21.97 -54.97
N ARG A 31 19.27 -20.85 -55.72
CA ARG A 31 18.94 -19.53 -55.16
C ARG A 31 17.47 -19.44 -54.76
N HIS A 32 16.55 -19.88 -55.63
CA HIS A 32 15.14 -19.87 -55.31
C HIS A 32 14.80 -20.75 -54.10
N ASP A 33 15.39 -21.94 -53.98
CA ASP A 33 15.22 -22.81 -52.81
C ASP A 33 15.69 -22.10 -51.54
N LYS A 34 16.85 -21.43 -51.61
CA LYS A 34 17.35 -20.62 -50.50
C LYS A 34 16.39 -19.47 -50.15
N ASP A 35 15.90 -18.73 -51.14
CA ASP A 35 14.96 -17.63 -50.93
C ASP A 35 13.63 -18.12 -50.32
N ILE A 36 13.14 -19.29 -50.75
CA ILE A 36 11.94 -19.94 -50.19
C ILE A 36 12.16 -20.27 -48.70
N VAL A 37 13.31 -20.86 -48.36
CA VAL A 37 13.65 -21.20 -46.97
C VAL A 37 13.79 -19.94 -46.11
N ASP A 38 14.48 -18.92 -46.63
CA ASP A 38 14.68 -17.65 -45.92
C ASP A 38 13.33 -16.92 -45.71
N LEU A 39 12.44 -16.93 -46.71
CA LEU A 39 11.06 -16.43 -46.61
C LEU A 39 10.23 -17.22 -45.59
N ALA A 40 10.33 -18.54 -45.58
CA ALA A 40 9.63 -19.39 -44.61
C ALA A 40 10.10 -19.10 -43.17
N GLN A 41 11.40 -18.94 -42.95
CA GLN A 41 11.94 -18.54 -41.64
C GLN A 41 11.51 -17.12 -41.24
N ALA A 42 11.46 -16.18 -42.17
CA ALA A 42 10.96 -14.83 -41.92
C ALA A 42 9.47 -14.85 -41.55
N GLY A 43 8.67 -15.67 -42.24
CA GLY A 43 7.26 -15.90 -41.93
C GLY A 43 7.05 -16.47 -40.53
N LEU A 44 7.84 -17.48 -40.13
CA LEU A 44 7.77 -18.06 -38.80
C LEU A 44 8.09 -17.03 -37.70
N LYS A 45 9.16 -16.24 -37.88
CA LYS A 45 9.50 -15.14 -36.95
C LYS A 45 8.40 -14.09 -36.87
N ALA A 46 7.76 -13.77 -37.98
CA ALA A 46 6.63 -12.84 -38.01
C ALA A 46 5.42 -13.40 -37.23
N THR A 47 5.12 -14.70 -37.37
CA THR A 47 4.07 -15.37 -36.58
C THR A 47 4.37 -15.35 -35.08
N GLU A 48 5.61 -15.65 -34.68
CA GLU A 48 6.03 -15.60 -33.27
C GLU A 48 5.88 -14.18 -32.69
N ALA A 49 6.26 -13.15 -33.45
CA ALA A 49 6.11 -11.75 -33.05
C ALA A 49 4.63 -11.34 -32.93
N LEU A 50 3.78 -11.79 -33.86
CA LEU A 50 2.34 -11.55 -33.80
C LEU A 50 1.70 -12.20 -32.57
N GLU A 51 2.13 -13.41 -32.21
CA GLU A 51 1.63 -14.12 -31.04
C GLU A 51 2.08 -13.44 -29.73
N ALA A 52 3.32 -12.94 -29.67
CA ALA A 52 3.78 -12.13 -28.55
C ALA A 52 2.94 -10.85 -28.39
N ASN A 53 2.74 -10.11 -29.49
CA ASN A 53 1.89 -8.91 -29.49
C ASN A 53 0.45 -9.23 -29.06
N ARG A 54 -0.09 -10.38 -29.45
CA ARG A 54 -1.43 -10.81 -29.04
C ARG A 54 -1.51 -10.99 -27.53
N LYS A 55 -0.52 -11.65 -26.92
CA LYS A 55 -0.45 -11.81 -25.45
C LYS A 55 -0.33 -10.48 -24.73
N ASP A 56 0.47 -9.55 -25.25
CA ASP A 56 0.60 -8.21 -24.68
C ASP A 56 -0.71 -7.42 -24.78
N ILE A 57 -1.44 -7.54 -25.89
CA ILE A 57 -2.77 -6.94 -26.06
C ILE A 57 -3.76 -7.52 -25.05
N ASP A 58 -3.76 -8.83 -24.84
CA ASP A 58 -4.65 -9.48 -23.86
C ASP A 58 -4.31 -9.05 -22.42
N ALA A 59 -3.02 -8.95 -22.08
CA ALA A 59 -2.57 -8.42 -20.79
C ALA A 59 -2.96 -6.95 -20.60
N ASN A 60 -2.78 -6.11 -21.63
CA ASN A 60 -3.19 -4.70 -21.60
C ASN A 60 -4.71 -4.55 -21.47
N LYS A 61 -5.48 -5.39 -22.16
CA LYS A 61 -6.94 -5.42 -22.05
C LYS A 61 -7.38 -5.75 -20.62
N GLN A 62 -6.73 -6.74 -19.99
CA GLN A 62 -6.98 -7.07 -18.59
C GLN A 62 -6.60 -5.91 -17.66
N GLY A 63 -5.45 -5.28 -17.87
CA GLY A 63 -5.02 -4.11 -17.10
C GLY A 63 -6.00 -2.93 -17.20
N ILE A 64 -6.57 -2.68 -18.38
CA ILE A 64 -7.62 -1.66 -18.59
C ILE A 64 -8.89 -2.01 -17.80
N VAL A 65 -9.30 -3.28 -17.79
CA VAL A 65 -10.46 -3.74 -16.99
C VAL A 65 -10.23 -3.53 -15.50
N ASP A 66 -9.03 -3.84 -15.01
CA ASP A 66 -8.71 -3.69 -13.59
C ASP A 66 -8.62 -2.20 -13.20
N LEU A 67 -8.07 -1.34 -14.07
CA LEU A 67 -8.10 0.11 -13.90
C LEU A 67 -9.53 0.66 -13.88
N ALA A 68 -10.41 0.18 -14.74
CA ALA A 68 -11.83 0.60 -14.77
C ALA A 68 -12.54 0.23 -13.46
N LYS A 69 -12.31 -0.97 -12.92
CA LYS A 69 -12.83 -1.37 -11.60
C LYS A 69 -12.28 -0.49 -10.49
N GLY A 70 -10.98 -0.19 -10.50
CA GLY A 70 -10.35 0.71 -9.53
C GLY A 70 -10.95 2.12 -9.55
N LEU A 71 -11.20 2.66 -10.75
CA LEU A 71 -11.87 3.95 -10.95
C LEU A 71 -13.30 3.95 -10.41
N GLN A 72 -14.05 2.87 -10.60
CA GLN A 72 -15.41 2.75 -10.09
C GLN A 72 -15.44 2.73 -8.55
N LEU A 73 -14.57 1.94 -7.91
CA LEU A 73 -14.44 1.91 -6.45
C LEU A 73 -14.02 3.29 -5.90
N ALA A 74 -13.11 3.99 -6.59
CA ALA A 74 -12.71 5.34 -6.20
C ALA A 74 -13.88 6.34 -6.31
N ALA A 75 -14.71 6.23 -7.34
CA ALA A 75 -15.89 7.06 -7.51
C ALA A 75 -16.93 6.82 -6.39
N GLU A 76 -17.15 5.55 -6.02
CA GLU A 76 -18.03 5.17 -4.91
C GLU A 76 -17.51 5.77 -3.58
N ALA A 77 -16.21 5.65 -3.30
CA ALA A 77 -15.61 6.23 -2.10
C ALA A 77 -15.71 7.77 -2.06
N VAL A 78 -15.57 8.45 -3.19
CA VAL A 78 -15.74 9.91 -3.28
C VAL A 78 -17.19 10.32 -2.99
N GLU A 79 -18.17 9.57 -3.49
CA GLU A 79 -19.58 9.85 -3.25
C GLU A 79 -19.98 9.60 -1.79
N ASP A 80 -19.42 8.58 -1.15
CA ASP A 80 -19.65 8.34 0.28
C ASP A 80 -19.00 9.42 1.16
N ASN A 81 -17.75 9.82 0.85
CA ASN A 81 -17.11 10.96 1.52
C ASN A 81 -17.94 12.26 1.37
N ARG A 82 -18.55 12.49 0.20
CA ARG A 82 -19.43 13.64 -0.01
C ARG A 82 -20.65 13.60 0.91
N LYS A 83 -21.31 12.44 1.06
CA LYS A 83 -22.46 12.29 1.97
C LYS A 83 -22.05 12.54 3.42
N GLU A 84 -20.88 12.04 3.85
CA GLU A 84 -20.36 12.29 5.20
C GLU A 84 -20.06 13.77 5.44
N ILE A 85 -19.50 14.47 4.45
CA ILE A 85 -19.27 15.92 4.50
C ILE A 85 -20.59 16.67 4.65
N ASP A 86 -21.63 16.29 3.88
CA ASP A 86 -22.95 16.92 3.97
C ASP A 86 -23.60 16.68 5.35
N ALA A 87 -23.47 15.47 5.91
CA ALA A 87 -23.94 15.16 7.27
C ALA A 87 -23.18 15.96 8.34
N ASN A 88 -21.85 16.05 8.24
CA ASN A 88 -21.04 16.84 9.15
C ASN A 88 -21.38 18.34 9.07
N LYS A 89 -21.64 18.85 7.87
CA LYS A 89 -22.08 20.22 7.66
C LYS A 89 -23.42 20.51 8.35
N ALA A 90 -24.37 19.58 8.26
CA ALA A 90 -25.65 19.70 8.95
C ALA A 90 -25.48 19.67 10.49
N ALA A 91 -24.66 18.76 11.01
CA ALA A 91 -24.38 18.66 12.44
C ALA A 91 -23.69 19.92 12.99
N ILE A 92 -22.76 20.52 12.24
CA ILE A 92 -22.12 21.79 12.60
C ILE A 92 -23.14 22.92 12.66
N ALA A 93 -24.07 22.99 11.71
CA ALA A 93 -25.13 24.00 11.71
C ALA A 93 -26.05 23.86 12.93
N GLU A 94 -26.43 22.63 13.30
CA GLU A 94 -27.23 22.36 14.50
C GLU A 94 -26.49 22.74 15.78
N ASN A 95 -25.20 22.39 15.90
CA ASN A 95 -24.38 22.78 17.05
C ASN A 95 -24.22 24.30 17.15
N THR A 96 -24.10 24.99 16.02
CA THR A 96 -24.04 26.45 15.98
C THR A 96 -25.34 27.06 16.51
N ALA A 97 -26.50 26.53 16.12
CA ALA A 97 -27.79 26.98 16.63
C ALA A 97 -27.93 26.76 18.15
N LYS A 98 -27.54 25.59 18.65
CA LYS A 98 -27.57 25.28 20.09
C LYS A 98 -26.67 26.20 20.92
N LEU A 99 -25.53 26.62 20.37
CA LEU A 99 -24.63 27.57 21.05
C LEU A 99 -25.25 28.98 21.15
N GLU A 100 -25.98 29.43 20.14
CA GLU A 100 -26.71 30.71 20.21
C GLU A 100 -27.88 30.64 21.21
N GLU A 101 -28.65 29.54 21.23
CA GLU A 101 -29.67 29.32 22.26
C GLU A 101 -29.08 29.34 23.68
N GLN A 102 -27.91 28.71 23.86
CA GLN A 102 -27.22 28.70 25.15
C GLN A 102 -26.74 30.10 25.55
N LYS A 103 -26.31 30.92 24.59
CA LYS A 103 -25.92 32.32 24.83
C LYS A 103 -27.11 33.15 25.30
N GLU A 104 -28.27 33.01 24.65
CA GLU A 104 -29.50 33.69 25.08
C GLU A 104 -29.93 33.25 26.50
N ALA A 105 -29.82 31.95 26.79
CA ALA A 105 -30.09 31.43 28.14
C ALA A 105 -29.13 32.02 29.20
N ASN A 106 -27.84 32.14 28.87
CA ASN A 106 -26.84 32.74 29.76
C ASN A 106 -27.12 34.24 30.00
N ASP A 107 -27.52 34.98 28.97
CA ASP A 107 -27.94 36.37 29.11
C ASP A 107 -29.17 36.49 30.04
N GLY A 108 -30.12 35.56 29.91
CA GLY A 108 -31.25 35.43 30.82
C GLY A 108 -30.83 35.17 32.28
N PHE A 109 -29.89 34.26 32.52
CA PHE A 109 -29.34 34.00 33.86
C PHE A 109 -28.62 35.21 34.44
N ASN A 110 -27.81 35.91 33.64
CA ASN A 110 -27.11 37.12 34.09
C ASN A 110 -28.09 38.22 34.51
N ASN A 111 -29.18 38.40 33.76
CA ASN A 111 -30.24 39.35 34.12
C ASN A 111 -30.95 38.96 35.42
N ALA A 112 -31.24 37.67 35.63
CA ALA A 112 -31.84 37.18 36.87
C ALA A 112 -30.91 37.38 38.08
N ILE A 113 -29.61 37.15 37.92
CA ILE A 113 -28.60 37.41 38.96
C ILE A 113 -28.57 38.89 39.32
N ALA A 114 -28.55 39.79 38.33
CA ALA A 114 -28.58 41.23 38.58
C ALA A 114 -29.85 41.68 39.32
N SER A 115 -31.01 41.12 38.96
CA SER A 115 -32.27 41.36 39.68
C SER A 115 -32.21 40.91 41.14
N LEU A 116 -31.64 39.73 41.40
CA LEU A 116 -31.48 39.21 42.76
C LEU A 116 -30.53 40.09 43.60
N ASP A 117 -29.46 40.62 43.02
CA ASP A 117 -28.56 41.55 43.71
C ASP A 117 -29.30 42.82 44.17
N GLU A 118 -30.18 43.40 43.34
CA GLU A 118 -31.01 44.55 43.71
C GLU A 118 -32.02 44.22 44.83
N ASP A 119 -32.65 43.03 44.76
CA ASP A 119 -33.56 42.56 45.81
C ASP A 119 -32.83 42.38 47.14
N ILE A 120 -31.62 41.81 47.12
CA ILE A 120 -30.76 41.65 48.30
C ILE A 120 -30.41 43.01 48.92
N ILE A 121 -30.05 44.00 48.09
CA ILE A 121 -29.76 45.37 48.56
C ILE A 121 -31.00 45.98 49.23
N THR A 122 -32.18 45.80 48.62
CA THR A 122 -33.44 46.31 49.14
C THR A 122 -33.79 45.69 50.50
N LEU A 123 -33.64 44.38 50.63
CA LEU A 123 -33.85 43.68 51.91
C LEU A 123 -32.90 44.17 52.99
N LYS A 124 -31.62 44.38 52.66
CA LYS A 124 -30.63 44.94 53.61
C LYS A 124 -31.03 46.32 54.14
N LYS A 125 -31.58 47.19 53.28
CA LYS A 125 -32.09 48.51 53.68
C LYS A 125 -33.31 48.39 54.59
N ALA A 126 -34.22 47.47 54.28
CA ALA A 126 -35.39 47.21 55.12
C ALA A 126 -35.00 46.69 56.52
N ASP A 127 -34.02 45.78 56.60
CA ASP A 127 -33.50 45.27 57.87
C ASP A 127 -32.88 46.38 58.74
N LEU A 128 -32.12 47.30 58.12
CA LEU A 128 -31.56 48.47 58.82
C LEU A 128 -32.67 49.37 59.37
N ALA A 129 -33.69 49.67 58.55
CA ALA A 129 -34.83 50.49 58.98
C ALA A 129 -35.63 49.81 60.11
N ALA A 130 -35.80 48.49 60.05
CA ALA A 130 -36.44 47.72 61.12
C ALA A 130 -35.63 47.74 62.42
N ALA A 131 -34.30 47.64 62.34
CA ALA A 131 -33.42 47.74 63.49
C ALA A 131 -33.49 49.14 64.16
N ASP A 132 -33.52 50.20 63.35
CA ASP A 132 -33.69 51.58 63.85
C ASP A 132 -35.05 51.77 64.54
N ALA A 133 -36.14 51.25 63.96
CA ALA A 133 -37.47 51.30 64.56
C ALA A 133 -37.53 50.54 65.90
N LEU A 134 -36.90 49.37 66.01
CA LEU A 134 -36.81 48.63 67.27
C LEU A 134 -36.07 49.41 68.36
N LYS A 135 -35.02 50.15 67.99
CA LYS A 135 -34.27 51.01 68.92
C LYS A 135 -35.10 52.20 69.40
N ALA A 136 -35.89 52.80 68.51
CA ALA A 136 -36.87 53.84 68.87
C ALA A 136 -37.93 53.28 69.83
N HIS A 137 -38.53 52.13 69.51
CA HIS A 137 -39.49 51.47 70.39
C HIS A 137 -38.90 51.11 71.75
N ARG A 138 -37.62 50.71 71.82
CA ARG A 138 -36.94 50.46 73.10
C ARG A 138 -36.90 51.73 73.97
N THR A 139 -36.61 52.87 73.34
CA THR A 139 -36.59 54.18 74.00
C THR A 139 -37.99 54.58 74.50
N ASP A 140 -39.02 54.38 73.67
CA ASP A 140 -40.42 54.64 74.05
C ASP A 140 -40.88 53.73 75.20
N ILE A 141 -40.48 52.46 75.18
CA ILE A 141 -40.78 51.49 76.26
C ILE A 141 -40.12 51.92 77.56
N ASP A 142 -38.87 52.35 77.54
CA ASP A 142 -38.17 52.82 78.74
C ASP A 142 -38.84 54.10 79.29
N ALA A 143 -39.29 55.02 78.43
CA ALA A 143 -40.07 56.19 78.83
C ALA A 143 -41.45 55.83 79.42
N ASN A 144 -42.16 54.90 78.78
CA ASN A 144 -43.45 54.40 79.26
C ASN A 144 -43.30 53.65 80.58
N LYS A 145 -42.21 52.88 80.77
CA LYS A 145 -41.89 52.19 82.03
C LYS A 145 -41.76 53.18 83.19
N ALA A 146 -41.07 54.30 82.99
CA ALA A 146 -40.96 55.37 83.98
C ALA A 146 -42.30 56.06 84.28
N ALA A 147 -43.16 56.24 83.26
CA ALA A 147 -44.49 56.84 83.42
C ALA A 147 -45.53 55.91 84.09
N ILE A 148 -45.36 54.59 83.96
CA ILE A 148 -46.22 53.58 84.60
C ILE A 148 -45.90 53.43 86.09
N GLU A 149 -44.63 53.56 86.50
CA GLU A 149 -44.24 53.64 87.92
C GLU A 149 -44.95 54.79 88.68
N THR A 150 -45.64 55.70 87.97
CA THR A 150 -46.30 56.87 88.53
C THR A 150 -47.86 56.87 88.50
N LYS A 151 -48.57 55.82 88.05
CA LYS A 151 -50.06 55.82 88.01
C LYS A 151 -50.73 54.52 88.52
N ALA A 152 -51.65 54.65 89.48
CA ALA A 152 -52.11 53.54 90.32
C ALA A 152 -53.36 52.72 89.88
N ASP A 153 -54.29 53.16 89.02
CA ASP A 153 -55.62 52.48 88.92
C ASP A 153 -56.20 52.23 87.49
N LYS A 154 -55.41 51.73 86.53
CA LYS A 154 -55.93 51.34 85.17
C LYS A 154 -55.44 49.97 84.64
N THR A 155 -54.82 49.17 85.51
CA THR A 155 -53.83 48.13 85.16
C THR A 155 -54.39 46.72 84.88
N ALA A 156 -55.65 46.42 85.19
CA ALA A 156 -56.16 45.04 85.17
C ALA A 156 -56.76 44.58 83.81
N VAL A 157 -57.30 45.50 83.01
CA VAL A 157 -58.04 45.16 81.77
C VAL A 157 -57.12 45.13 80.53
N GLU A 158 -56.06 45.95 80.52
CA GLU A 158 -55.11 46.02 79.41
C GLU A 158 -54.12 44.83 79.38
N SER A 159 -53.82 44.21 80.54
CA SER A 159 -52.82 43.12 80.61
C SER A 159 -53.27 41.81 79.94
N VAL A 160 -54.56 41.48 80.03
CA VAL A 160 -55.14 40.29 79.39
C VAL A 160 -55.16 40.42 77.87
N ARG A 161 -55.38 41.63 77.35
CA ARG A 161 -55.35 41.91 75.90
C ARG A 161 -53.93 41.82 75.32
N THR A 162 -52.92 42.29 76.06
CA THR A 162 -51.51 42.23 75.63
C THR A 162 -50.98 40.80 75.59
N ILE A 163 -51.27 39.97 76.59
CA ILE A 163 -50.82 38.56 76.63
C ILE A 163 -51.41 37.75 75.46
N ALA A 164 -52.69 37.97 75.12
CA ALA A 164 -53.33 37.29 73.99
C ALA A 164 -52.71 37.68 72.64
N VAL A 165 -52.35 38.95 72.45
CA VAL A 165 -51.69 39.45 71.23
C VAL A 165 -50.24 38.94 71.14
N GLU A 166 -49.50 38.87 72.25
CA GLU A 166 -48.13 38.33 72.28
C GLU A 166 -48.09 36.81 72.02
N ALA A 167 -49.06 36.06 72.54
CA ALA A 167 -49.21 34.63 72.25
C ALA A 167 -49.53 34.39 70.77
N GLN A 168 -50.39 35.21 70.16
CA GLN A 168 -50.70 35.14 68.73
C GLN A 168 -49.49 35.47 67.85
N LYS A 169 -48.72 36.52 68.22
CA LYS A 169 -47.49 36.91 67.53
C LYS A 169 -46.42 35.82 67.60
N SER A 170 -46.27 35.18 68.77
CA SER A 170 -45.33 34.08 68.98
C SER A 170 -45.72 32.83 68.18
N ALA A 171 -47.01 32.51 68.11
CA ALA A 171 -47.52 31.41 67.26
C ALA A 171 -47.30 31.69 65.76
N GLN A 172 -47.41 32.94 65.32
CA GLN A 172 -47.14 33.35 63.94
C GLN A 172 -45.66 33.21 63.58
N VAL A 173 -44.76 33.59 64.49
CA VAL A 173 -43.31 33.40 64.33
C VAL A 173 -42.95 31.92 64.26
N ALA A 174 -43.53 31.09 65.13
CA ALA A 174 -43.33 29.64 65.10
C ALA A 174 -43.80 29.01 63.79
N LYS A 175 -44.95 29.45 63.25
CA LYS A 175 -45.46 28.98 61.95
C LYS A 175 -44.51 29.34 60.80
N GLY A 176 -44.00 30.58 60.77
CA GLY A 176 -43.02 31.00 59.76
C GLY A 176 -41.72 30.21 59.82
N ALA A 177 -41.22 29.89 61.02
CA ALA A 177 -40.02 29.08 61.18
C ALA A 177 -40.20 27.64 60.66
N VAL A 178 -41.39 27.05 60.86
CA VAL A 178 -41.71 25.71 60.33
C VAL A 178 -41.79 25.73 58.80
N GLU A 179 -42.40 26.75 58.18
CA GLU A 179 -42.45 26.87 56.72
C GLU A 179 -41.06 27.05 56.09
N VAL A 180 -40.18 27.82 56.74
CA VAL A 180 -38.77 27.98 56.29
C VAL A 180 -38.01 26.66 56.41
N ALA A 181 -38.18 25.92 57.52
CA ALA A 181 -37.55 24.63 57.70
C ALA A 181 -38.04 23.60 56.67
N GLN A 182 -39.34 23.62 56.34
CA GLN A 182 -39.92 22.72 55.33
C GLN A 182 -39.38 23.01 53.92
N LYS A 183 -39.33 24.28 53.51
CA LYS A 183 -38.71 24.69 52.23
C LYS A 183 -37.23 24.33 52.14
N SER A 184 -36.51 24.44 53.26
CA SER A 184 -35.10 24.04 53.33
C SER A 184 -34.92 22.54 53.15
N ALA A 185 -35.79 21.72 53.77
CA ALA A 185 -35.78 20.27 53.61
C ALA A 185 -36.10 19.85 52.16
N GLU A 186 -37.08 20.48 51.51
CA GLU A 186 -37.42 20.25 50.09
C GLU A 186 -36.25 20.58 49.15
N THR A 187 -35.53 21.67 49.44
CA THR A 187 -34.34 22.08 48.69
C THR A 187 -33.21 21.06 48.85
N ALA A 188 -32.97 20.58 50.07
CA ALA A 188 -31.97 19.55 50.34
C ALA A 188 -32.28 18.22 49.64
N ASP A 189 -33.55 17.80 49.62
CA ASP A 189 -33.99 16.59 48.90
C ASP A 189 -33.79 16.72 47.38
N SER A 190 -34.10 17.89 46.81
CA SER A 190 -33.85 18.18 45.39
C SER A 190 -32.36 18.11 45.04
N HIS A 191 -31.49 18.71 45.87
CA HIS A 191 -30.04 18.62 45.68
C HIS A 191 -29.51 17.18 45.80
N ALA A 192 -30.02 16.40 46.76
CA ALA A 192 -29.63 15.00 46.92
C ALA A 192 -29.99 14.18 45.67
N LYS A 193 -31.20 14.36 45.12
CA LYS A 193 -31.64 13.70 43.86
C LYS A 193 -30.78 14.11 42.66
N ALA A 194 -30.42 15.38 42.55
CA ALA A 194 -29.54 15.88 41.48
C ALA A 194 -28.13 15.27 41.60
N ALA A 195 -27.57 15.21 42.80
CA ALA A 195 -26.27 14.57 43.05
C ALA A 195 -26.30 13.07 42.73
N GLN A 196 -27.37 12.36 43.10
CA GLN A 196 -27.56 10.94 42.80
C GLN A 196 -27.63 10.68 41.29
N THR A 197 -28.33 11.55 40.56
CA THR A 197 -28.42 11.49 39.09
C THR A 197 -27.05 11.74 38.43
N ALA A 198 -26.28 12.71 38.94
CA ALA A 198 -24.94 12.99 38.43
C ALA A 198 -23.97 11.82 38.67
N ALA A 199 -24.04 11.20 39.86
CA ALA A 199 -23.24 10.02 40.18
C ALA A 199 -23.57 8.83 39.26
N ALA A 200 -24.85 8.59 38.97
CA ALA A 200 -25.27 7.54 38.04
C ALA A 200 -24.71 7.76 36.63
N LYS A 201 -24.79 8.99 36.09
CA LYS A 201 -24.21 9.33 34.78
C LYS A 201 -22.69 9.16 34.74
N ALA A 202 -22.00 9.53 35.83
CA ALA A 202 -20.56 9.34 35.94
C ALA A 202 -20.19 7.84 35.93
N GLN A 203 -21.00 7.00 36.59
CA GLN A 203 -20.81 5.55 36.57
C GLN A 203 -21.03 4.96 35.18
N GLU A 204 -22.09 5.32 34.46
CA GLU A 204 -22.34 4.87 33.09
C GLU A 204 -21.19 5.24 32.13
N SER A 205 -20.64 6.45 32.29
CA SER A 205 -19.48 6.88 31.50
C SER A 205 -18.23 6.08 31.85
N ALA A 206 -17.99 5.78 33.13
CA ALA A 206 -16.88 4.94 33.57
C ALA A 206 -17.00 3.50 33.01
N ASP A 207 -18.19 2.92 33.03
CA ASP A 207 -18.47 1.58 32.49
C ASP A 207 -18.26 1.55 30.98
N THR A 208 -18.73 2.58 30.27
CA THR A 208 -18.50 2.73 28.82
C THR A 208 -17.01 2.80 28.49
N ASN A 209 -16.26 3.61 29.23
CA ASN A 209 -14.82 3.74 29.05
C ASN A 209 -14.10 2.41 29.35
N ALA A 210 -14.53 1.65 30.36
CA ALA A 210 -13.96 0.35 30.67
C ALA A 210 -14.13 -0.66 29.51
N VAL A 211 -15.31 -0.68 28.88
CA VAL A 211 -15.57 -1.53 27.70
C VAL A 211 -14.68 -1.13 26.52
N GLN A 212 -14.54 0.18 26.25
CA GLN A 212 -13.67 0.68 25.18
C GLN A 212 -12.20 0.33 25.42
N ILE A 213 -11.71 0.46 26.66
CA ILE A 213 -10.34 0.09 27.02
C ILE A 213 -10.11 -1.41 26.79
N ALA A 214 -11.07 -2.26 27.16
CA ALA A 214 -10.96 -3.71 26.91
C ALA A 214 -10.92 -4.03 25.40
N ALA A 215 -11.75 -3.35 24.59
CA ALA A 215 -11.74 -3.50 23.14
C ALA A 215 -10.41 -3.05 22.51
N ASN A 216 -9.89 -1.90 22.93
CA ASN A 216 -8.60 -1.38 22.48
C ASN A 216 -7.44 -2.30 22.88
N THR A 217 -7.48 -2.88 24.08
CA THR A 217 -6.50 -3.87 24.54
C THR A 217 -6.46 -5.08 23.61
N LYS A 218 -7.64 -5.62 23.24
CA LYS A 218 -7.74 -6.74 22.30
C LYS A 218 -7.20 -6.40 20.91
N GLN A 219 -7.47 -5.18 20.41
CA GLN A 219 -6.92 -4.73 19.12
C GLN A 219 -5.39 -4.62 19.16
N ILE A 220 -4.82 -4.12 20.27
CA ILE A 220 -3.36 -4.05 20.45
C ILE A 220 -2.74 -5.45 20.42
N ASP A 221 -3.37 -6.44 21.06
CA ASP A 221 -2.88 -7.83 21.04
C ASP A 221 -2.92 -8.46 19.64
N THR A 222 -3.98 -8.19 18.87
CA THR A 222 -4.06 -8.59 17.45
C THR A 222 -2.94 -7.94 16.64
N ASN A 223 -2.79 -6.61 16.74
CA ASN A 223 -1.76 -5.88 16.02
C ASN A 223 -0.35 -6.36 16.38
N LYS A 224 -0.10 -6.71 17.65
CA LYS A 224 1.16 -7.30 18.11
C LYS A 224 1.45 -8.63 17.42
N THR A 225 0.43 -9.46 17.25
CA THR A 225 0.54 -10.76 16.56
C THR A 225 0.82 -10.56 15.07
N ASP A 226 0.11 -9.64 14.43
CA ASP A 226 0.28 -9.34 13.00
C ASP A 226 1.68 -8.79 12.69
N ILE A 227 2.21 -7.90 13.54
CA ILE A 227 3.58 -7.37 13.42
C ILE A 227 4.61 -8.52 13.50
N ALA A 228 4.45 -9.45 14.43
CA ALA A 228 5.36 -10.59 14.56
C ALA A 228 5.30 -11.51 13.32
N ALA A 229 4.12 -11.72 12.76
CA ALA A 229 3.94 -12.48 11.51
C ALA A 229 4.62 -11.77 10.32
N LEU A 230 4.44 -10.46 10.18
CA LEU A 230 5.09 -9.65 9.14
C LEU A 230 6.61 -9.67 9.25
N GLN A 231 7.16 -9.58 10.47
CA GLN A 231 8.61 -9.69 10.69
C GLN A 231 9.14 -11.05 10.23
N THR A 232 8.41 -12.12 10.53
CA THR A 232 8.76 -13.48 10.10
C THR A 232 8.74 -13.61 8.56
N ALA A 233 7.66 -13.15 7.93
CA ALA A 233 7.53 -13.17 6.47
C ALA A 233 8.63 -12.35 5.78
N ASN A 234 8.95 -11.16 6.32
CA ASN A 234 10.03 -10.32 5.80
C ASN A 234 11.40 -11.00 5.92
N GLY A 235 11.66 -11.71 7.03
CA GLY A 235 12.86 -12.53 7.19
C GLY A 235 12.95 -13.66 6.15
N GLN A 236 11.83 -14.33 5.85
CA GLN A 236 11.76 -15.35 4.81
C GLN A 236 11.99 -14.78 3.40
N HIS A 237 11.40 -13.62 3.09
CA HIS A 237 11.62 -12.93 1.82
C HIS A 237 13.09 -12.53 1.65
N ALA A 238 13.71 -11.96 2.69
CA ALA A 238 15.13 -11.60 2.65
C ALA A 238 16.02 -12.84 2.38
N ALA A 239 15.75 -13.97 3.03
CA ALA A 239 16.45 -15.22 2.78
C ALA A 239 16.21 -15.75 1.35
N GLY A 240 14.98 -15.65 0.84
CA GLY A 240 14.62 -16.02 -0.52
C GLY A 240 15.33 -15.17 -1.58
N ILE A 241 15.40 -13.86 -1.37
CA ILE A 241 16.14 -12.92 -2.22
C ILE A 241 17.62 -13.30 -2.25
N ALA A 242 18.25 -13.50 -1.09
CA ALA A 242 19.65 -13.90 -1.02
C ALA A 242 19.94 -15.20 -1.79
N LYS A 243 19.05 -16.20 -1.68
CA LYS A 243 19.15 -17.45 -2.45
C LYS A 243 19.01 -17.23 -3.96
N ASN A 244 18.09 -16.37 -4.38
CA ASN A 244 17.91 -16.04 -5.78
C ASN A 244 19.11 -15.27 -6.34
N SER A 245 19.66 -14.31 -5.61
CA SER A 245 20.89 -13.61 -5.98
C SER A 245 22.05 -14.59 -6.20
N ALA A 246 22.27 -15.52 -5.27
CA ALA A 246 23.32 -16.55 -5.43
C ALA A 246 23.09 -17.45 -6.65
N ARG A 247 21.82 -17.79 -6.96
CA ARG A 247 21.47 -18.56 -8.17
C ARG A 247 21.73 -17.75 -9.45
N ILE A 248 21.42 -16.46 -9.45
CA ILE A 248 21.69 -15.55 -10.58
C ILE A 248 23.19 -15.45 -10.81
N ASP A 249 24.00 -15.25 -9.77
CA ASP A 249 25.46 -15.22 -9.89
C ASP A 249 26.02 -16.53 -10.47
N SER A 250 25.45 -17.67 -10.08
CA SER A 250 25.81 -18.97 -10.64
C SER A 250 25.39 -19.11 -12.10
N LEU A 251 24.20 -18.62 -12.47
CA LEU A 251 23.72 -18.63 -13.85
C LEU A 251 24.60 -17.75 -14.73
N ASP A 252 24.98 -16.56 -14.26
CA ASP A 252 25.87 -15.66 -14.99
C ASP A 252 27.23 -16.30 -15.26
N LYS A 253 27.80 -16.98 -14.27
CA LYS A 253 29.03 -17.78 -14.44
C LYS A 253 28.85 -18.91 -15.46
N ASN A 254 27.76 -19.66 -15.36
CA ASN A 254 27.47 -20.76 -16.28
C ASN A 254 27.26 -20.26 -17.71
N VAL A 255 26.56 -19.13 -17.90
CA VAL A 255 26.36 -18.49 -19.20
C VAL A 255 27.69 -17.98 -19.76
N ALA A 256 28.54 -17.38 -18.93
CA ALA A 256 29.88 -16.97 -19.35
C ALA A 256 30.73 -18.17 -19.79
N ASN A 257 30.70 -19.27 -19.02
CA ASN A 257 31.38 -20.51 -19.34
C ASN A 257 30.86 -21.13 -20.64
N LEU A 258 29.55 -21.25 -20.81
CA LEU A 258 28.94 -21.77 -22.03
C LEU A 258 29.33 -20.92 -23.26
N ARG A 259 29.28 -19.59 -23.12
CA ARG A 259 29.74 -18.68 -24.20
C ARG A 259 31.21 -18.91 -24.54
N LYS A 260 32.06 -19.20 -23.55
CA LYS A 260 33.48 -19.48 -23.75
C LYS A 260 33.69 -20.85 -24.42
N GLU A 261 33.05 -21.91 -23.92
CA GLU A 261 33.10 -23.25 -24.50
C GLU A 261 32.63 -23.26 -25.95
N THR A 262 31.52 -22.58 -26.27
CA THR A 262 31.01 -22.46 -27.64
C THR A 262 32.01 -21.76 -28.56
N ARG A 263 32.64 -20.67 -28.12
CA ARG A 263 33.66 -19.98 -28.93
C ARG A 263 34.88 -20.84 -29.16
N GLN A 264 35.37 -21.52 -28.12
CA GLN A 264 36.49 -22.46 -28.23
C GLN A 264 36.16 -23.62 -29.18
N GLY A 265 34.96 -24.19 -29.10
CA GLY A 265 34.51 -25.26 -30.00
C GLY A 265 34.44 -24.81 -31.46
N LEU A 266 33.92 -23.61 -31.73
CA LEU A 266 33.87 -23.05 -33.08
C LEU A 266 35.27 -22.72 -33.61
N ALA A 267 36.17 -22.19 -32.78
CA ALA A 267 37.57 -21.95 -33.16
C ALA A 267 38.29 -23.27 -33.48
N ALA A 268 38.07 -24.33 -32.67
CA ALA A 268 38.60 -25.65 -32.90
C ALA A 268 38.06 -26.27 -34.20
N GLN A 269 36.77 -26.10 -34.49
CA GLN A 269 36.16 -26.55 -35.75
C GLN A 269 36.73 -25.79 -36.97
N ALA A 270 36.93 -24.48 -36.85
CA ALA A 270 37.57 -23.68 -37.90
C ALA A 270 39.01 -24.18 -38.16
N ALA A 271 39.76 -24.50 -37.11
CA ALA A 271 41.11 -25.07 -37.22
C ALA A 271 41.08 -26.45 -37.90
N LEU A 272 40.16 -27.33 -37.49
CA LEU A 272 39.98 -28.67 -38.07
C LEU A 272 39.57 -28.64 -39.54
N SER A 273 38.78 -27.64 -39.95
CA SER A 273 38.38 -27.44 -41.36
C SER A 273 39.56 -27.03 -42.24
N GLY A 274 40.51 -26.28 -41.68
CA GLY A 274 41.75 -25.88 -42.36
C GLY A 274 42.75 -27.00 -42.61
N LEU A 275 42.52 -28.22 -42.10
CA LEU A 275 43.40 -29.36 -42.32
C LEU A 275 43.27 -29.88 -43.77
N PHE A 276 44.35 -29.78 -44.53
CA PHE A 276 44.41 -30.26 -45.91
C PHE A 276 44.21 -31.77 -46.02
N GLN A 277 43.63 -32.17 -47.15
CA GLN A 277 43.41 -33.57 -47.48
C GLN A 277 44.61 -34.13 -48.29
N PRO A 278 44.99 -35.39 -48.09
CA PRO A 278 46.09 -36.02 -48.84
C PRO A 278 45.78 -36.09 -50.34
N TYR A 279 46.63 -35.47 -51.18
CA TYR A 279 46.49 -35.48 -52.64
C TYR A 279 47.16 -36.69 -53.32
N SER A 280 48.25 -37.20 -52.77
CA SER A 280 49.01 -38.30 -53.38
C SER A 280 48.55 -39.67 -52.88
N VAL A 281 48.28 -40.59 -53.81
CA VAL A 281 47.97 -41.99 -53.52
C VAL A 281 49.17 -42.69 -52.87
N GLY A 282 48.91 -43.48 -51.82
CA GLY A 282 49.91 -44.32 -51.15
C GLY A 282 50.86 -43.57 -50.20
N LYS A 283 50.60 -42.30 -49.89
CA LYS A 283 51.44 -41.48 -48.99
C LYS A 283 50.67 -40.96 -47.78
N PHE A 284 51.33 -41.00 -46.63
CA PHE A 284 50.85 -40.40 -45.38
C PHE A 284 51.08 -38.89 -45.38
N ASN A 285 50.10 -38.12 -44.92
CA ASN A 285 50.18 -36.66 -44.80
C ASN A 285 49.91 -36.24 -43.35
N VAL A 286 50.71 -35.30 -42.85
CA VAL A 286 50.49 -34.64 -41.56
C VAL A 286 50.22 -33.17 -41.82
N THR A 287 49.16 -32.64 -41.24
CA THR A 287 48.73 -31.25 -41.42
C THR A 287 48.54 -30.59 -40.08
N ALA A 288 48.83 -29.29 -40.01
CA ALA A 288 48.57 -28.45 -38.85
C ALA A 288 47.87 -27.18 -39.33
N ALA A 289 46.89 -26.70 -38.57
CA ALA A 289 46.10 -25.54 -38.91
C ALA A 289 45.77 -24.73 -37.65
N LEU A 290 45.57 -23.43 -37.84
CA LEU A 290 45.12 -22.51 -36.80
C LEU A 290 43.73 -22.01 -37.15
N GLY A 291 42.84 -21.96 -36.17
CA GLY A 291 41.47 -21.47 -36.31
C GLY A 291 41.15 -20.45 -35.23
N GLY A 292 40.22 -19.56 -35.54
CA GLY A 292 39.78 -18.53 -34.61
C GLY A 292 38.29 -18.24 -34.75
N PHE A 293 37.65 -17.92 -33.63
CA PHE A 293 36.28 -17.45 -33.59
C PHE A 293 36.10 -16.39 -32.49
N LYS A 294 35.74 -15.17 -32.89
CA LYS A 294 35.73 -13.98 -32.03
C LYS A 294 37.08 -13.80 -31.32
N SER A 295 37.11 -13.87 -29.98
CA SER A 295 38.29 -13.63 -29.16
C SER A 295 39.04 -14.90 -28.75
N ASP A 296 38.61 -16.07 -29.21
CA ASP A 296 39.24 -17.36 -28.90
C ASP A 296 39.92 -17.95 -30.14
N THR A 297 41.04 -18.64 -29.93
CA THR A 297 41.81 -19.32 -30.98
C THR A 297 42.05 -20.79 -30.63
N ALA A 298 42.30 -21.61 -31.63
CA ALA A 298 42.57 -23.03 -31.47
C ALA A 298 43.62 -23.51 -32.47
N VAL A 299 44.35 -24.54 -32.08
CA VAL A 299 45.32 -25.24 -32.93
C VAL A 299 44.80 -26.62 -33.25
N ALA A 300 44.84 -27.01 -34.51
CA ALA A 300 44.50 -28.34 -34.98
C ALA A 300 45.72 -29.02 -35.59
N VAL A 301 45.84 -30.32 -35.35
CA VAL A 301 46.78 -31.21 -36.02
C VAL A 301 46.03 -32.42 -36.54
N GLY A 302 46.38 -32.89 -37.73
CA GLY A 302 45.71 -34.04 -38.33
C GLY A 302 46.64 -34.86 -39.20
N ALA A 303 46.15 -36.06 -39.50
CA ALA A 303 46.81 -37.00 -40.37
C ALA A 303 45.80 -37.54 -41.39
N GLY A 304 46.29 -37.83 -42.60
CA GLY A 304 45.47 -38.39 -43.66
C GLY A 304 46.24 -39.39 -44.52
N TYR A 305 45.51 -40.35 -45.05
CA TYR A 305 46.04 -41.36 -45.97
C TYR A 305 45.07 -41.58 -47.13
N ARG A 306 45.57 -41.55 -48.37
CA ARG A 306 44.81 -41.86 -49.58
C ARG A 306 45.20 -43.26 -50.05
N PHE A 307 44.27 -44.20 -49.91
CA PHE A 307 44.51 -45.61 -50.21
C PHE A 307 44.61 -45.85 -51.72
N ASN A 308 43.76 -45.19 -52.50
CA ASN A 308 43.75 -45.23 -53.97
C ASN A 308 43.13 -43.93 -54.54
N GLU A 309 42.98 -43.84 -55.86
CA GLU A 309 42.37 -42.67 -56.51
C GLU A 309 40.90 -42.45 -56.13
N ASN A 310 40.22 -43.43 -55.55
CA ASN A 310 38.81 -43.37 -55.21
C ASN A 310 38.54 -43.33 -53.71
N PHE A 311 39.53 -43.52 -52.83
CA PHE A 311 39.30 -43.69 -51.39
C PHE A 311 40.39 -43.06 -50.53
N ALA A 312 39.98 -42.18 -49.59
CA ALA A 312 40.86 -41.52 -48.63
C ALA A 312 40.25 -41.47 -47.23
N ALA A 313 41.11 -41.46 -46.20
CA ALA A 313 40.73 -41.25 -44.81
C ALA A 313 41.56 -40.12 -44.20
N LYS A 314 40.95 -39.36 -43.28
CA LYS A 314 41.64 -38.37 -42.44
C LYS A 314 41.11 -38.37 -41.02
N ALA A 315 41.97 -38.00 -40.08
CA ALA A 315 41.62 -37.74 -38.70
C ALA A 315 42.33 -36.47 -38.21
N GLY A 316 41.65 -35.68 -37.39
CA GLY A 316 42.17 -34.44 -36.84
C GLY A 316 41.81 -34.25 -35.37
N LEU A 317 42.70 -33.61 -34.62
CA LEU A 317 42.52 -33.20 -33.24
C LEU A 317 42.74 -31.70 -33.14
N ALA A 318 41.93 -30.99 -32.38
CA ALA A 318 42.09 -29.58 -32.12
C ALA A 318 41.91 -29.24 -30.64
N VAL A 319 42.69 -28.27 -30.18
CA VAL A 319 42.67 -27.78 -28.81
C VAL A 319 42.60 -26.26 -28.80
N GLY A 320 41.74 -25.69 -27.95
CA GLY A 320 41.69 -24.26 -27.71
C GLY A 320 42.97 -23.77 -27.00
N THR A 321 43.44 -22.57 -27.35
CA THR A 321 44.64 -21.96 -26.73
C THR A 321 44.33 -21.17 -25.46
N SER A 322 43.05 -20.85 -25.23
CA SER A 322 42.56 -20.16 -24.03
C SER A 322 42.49 -21.09 -22.81
N SER A 323 42.59 -20.54 -21.59
CA SER A 323 42.56 -21.32 -20.34
C SER A 323 41.28 -22.15 -20.20
N GLY A 324 41.42 -23.43 -19.85
CA GLY A 324 40.30 -24.38 -19.77
C GLY A 324 39.87 -24.97 -21.14
N GLY A 325 40.77 -25.02 -22.12
CA GLY A 325 40.47 -25.46 -23.48
C GLY A 325 39.92 -26.88 -23.57
N SER A 326 38.78 -27.02 -24.25
CA SER A 326 38.22 -28.31 -24.65
C SER A 326 38.92 -28.85 -25.90
N ALA A 327 39.10 -30.17 -25.96
CA ALA A 327 39.63 -30.86 -27.12
C ALA A 327 38.48 -31.31 -28.04
N SER A 328 38.61 -31.08 -29.34
CA SER A 328 37.69 -31.54 -30.37
C SER A 328 38.42 -32.48 -31.32
N TYR A 329 37.71 -33.46 -31.88
CA TYR A 329 38.29 -34.39 -32.85
C TYR A 329 37.35 -34.59 -34.04
N ASN A 330 37.90 -34.93 -35.19
CA ASN A 330 37.14 -35.37 -36.35
C ASN A 330 37.80 -36.59 -37.01
N VAL A 331 36.97 -37.39 -37.67
CA VAL A 331 37.39 -38.48 -38.56
C VAL A 331 36.50 -38.40 -39.79
N GLY A 332 37.10 -38.48 -40.97
CA GLY A 332 36.39 -38.40 -42.24
C GLY A 332 36.91 -39.44 -43.23
N LEU A 333 35.99 -40.01 -43.99
CA LEU A 333 36.25 -40.88 -45.12
C LEU A 333 35.72 -40.21 -46.38
N ASN A 334 36.44 -40.32 -47.48
CA ASN A 334 36.07 -39.78 -48.77
C ASN A 334 36.11 -40.90 -49.81
N TYR A 335 35.06 -40.97 -50.64
CA TYR A 335 34.99 -41.84 -51.80
C TYR A 335 34.63 -41.03 -53.05
N GLU A 336 35.37 -41.23 -54.14
CA GLU A 336 35.26 -40.49 -55.40
C GLU A 336 34.93 -41.48 -56.53
N TRP A 337 33.95 -41.19 -57.39
CA TRP A 337 33.48 -42.08 -58.47
C TRP A 337 33.42 -41.37 -59.81
#